data_AF-A0A3D2UQL1-F1
#
_entry.id   AF-A0A3D2UQL1-F1
#
_cell.length_a   1.000
_cell.length_b   1.000
_cell.length_c   1.000
_cell.angle_alpha   90.00
_cell.angle_beta   90.00
_cell.angle_gamma   90.00
#
_symmetry.space_group_name_H-M   'P 1'
#
loop_
_entity.id
_entity.type
_entity.pdbx_description
1 polymer ?
#
loop_
_entity_poly.entity_id
_entity_poly.type
_entity_poly.pdbx_seq_one_letter_code
_entity_poly.pdbx_strand_id
1 'polypeptide(L)'
;MKNFVKQFSIFEILLTITILGIHIQASLADAYTFPNYWFKRDDAYYYFKVAQNITEGYGSTFDGINSTNGYHPLWMLICIPIFALARFDVILPLRVLLVVISLMQATTAVLLYRLIKKHLSHAVAILAATFWSFNFYIHQTVYQMGLETPIAALAIVYLVYKLSQFEEIWRTEKVSLKQIAWLGFLSAIVMFSRLDLIFLAVIIGVWILFRGTPIRYLLPLDILIILISMTSSVILRVGFSAYNTTYASSAVEATVIAVIVKTLSLYFFFTYQHRANSILKNVLNIFYATIISSAITAGIYLLLLQIGVGENFPRSAFALDFGISLLLFTALRLTFHLFTNPGIRQAETPLVQFKSNIKTWFNEGLAFYGVLGGLLIIYMLFNHLAFGTSSPVSGQIKRWWGTLPNSAYERPTSDWHSYFGTGTTEITAWEPFTEIFWFSSNYLRPLLPGADKYDERFYAVIVIFTVFGFILFWFNKQKTTQKLTRLGFIPLIAGSGIQLLSYTATAYG
;
A
#
# COMPACT_ATOMS: atom_id res chain seq x y z
N MET A 1 34.87 -22.81 -3.60
CA MET A 1 34.33 -21.49 -3.22
C MET A 1 34.35 -20.57 -4.43
N LYS A 2 33.21 -20.29 -5.08
CA LYS A 2 33.13 -19.19 -6.07
C LYS A 2 33.41 -17.89 -5.31
N ASN A 3 34.36 -17.07 -5.76
CA ASN A 3 34.74 -15.81 -5.12
C ASN A 3 33.50 -14.98 -4.78
N PHE A 4 33.18 -14.85 -3.49
CA PHE A 4 32.04 -14.10 -2.96
C PHE A 4 32.05 -12.64 -3.46
N VAL A 5 33.24 -12.07 -3.65
CA VAL A 5 33.46 -10.72 -4.19
C VAL A 5 33.00 -10.57 -5.65
N LYS A 6 33.01 -11.62 -6.48
CA LYS A 6 32.52 -11.53 -7.88
C LYS A 6 31.00 -11.42 -7.98
N GLN A 7 30.25 -11.59 -6.88
CA GLN A 7 28.79 -11.48 -6.89
C GLN A 7 28.28 -10.05 -6.71
N PHE A 8 29.12 -9.12 -6.23
CA PHE A 8 28.74 -7.74 -5.96
C PHE A 8 29.43 -6.80 -6.93
N SER A 9 28.67 -5.86 -7.52
CA SER A 9 29.28 -4.78 -8.29
C SER A 9 30.02 -3.79 -7.38
N ILE A 10 31.03 -3.09 -7.91
CA ILE A 10 31.75 -2.04 -7.18
C ILE A 10 30.77 -1.00 -6.62
N PHE A 11 29.74 -0.65 -7.40
CA PHE A 11 28.68 0.24 -6.95
C PHE A 11 27.94 -0.27 -5.69
N GLU A 12 27.59 -1.56 -5.62
CA GLU A 12 26.92 -2.13 -4.44
C GLU A 12 27.79 -2.05 -3.18
N ILE A 13 29.09 -2.33 -3.33
CA ILE A 13 30.06 -2.28 -2.23
C ILE A 13 30.21 -0.84 -1.75
N LEU A 14 30.46 0.11 -2.66
CA LEU A 14 30.61 1.53 -2.32
C LEU A 14 29.33 2.08 -1.68
N LEU A 15 28.16 1.79 -2.25
CA LEU A 15 26.88 2.25 -1.69
C LEU A 15 26.68 1.73 -0.25
N THR A 16 26.97 0.45 -0.02
CA THR A 16 26.84 -0.17 1.30
C THR A 16 27.82 0.44 2.30
N ILE A 17 29.10 0.59 1.92
CA ILE A 17 30.12 1.21 2.78
C ILE A 17 29.74 2.65 3.13
N THR A 18 29.25 3.44 2.17
CA THR A 18 28.83 4.83 2.41
C THR A 18 27.66 4.90 3.39
N ILE A 19 26.60 4.10 3.18
CA ILE A 19 25.44 4.07 4.08
C ILE A 19 25.87 3.66 5.49
N LEU A 20 26.60 2.56 5.63
CA LEU A 20 27.05 2.07 6.93
C LEU A 20 28.01 3.06 7.60
N GLY A 21 28.94 3.67 6.85
CA GLY A 21 29.89 4.63 7.38
C GLY A 21 29.20 5.86 8.00
N ILE A 22 28.21 6.43 7.32
CA ILE A 22 27.43 7.57 7.83
C ILE A 22 26.69 7.19 9.13
N HIS A 23 26.04 6.03 9.15
CA HIS A 23 25.25 5.59 10.31
C HIS A 23 26.12 5.16 11.48
N ILE A 24 27.25 4.51 11.23
CA ILE A 24 28.23 4.15 12.27
C ILE A 24 28.81 5.42 12.88
N GLN A 25 29.20 6.41 12.07
CA GLN A 25 29.65 7.70 12.57
C GLN A 25 28.58 8.36 13.44
N ALA A 26 27.33 8.40 12.97
CA ALA A 26 26.21 8.93 13.76
C ALA A 26 26.01 8.15 15.06
N SER A 27 26.12 6.81 15.03
CA SER A 27 26.02 5.94 16.21
C SER A 27 27.13 6.15 17.24
N LEU A 28 28.22 6.83 16.87
CA LEU A 28 29.35 7.16 17.74
C LEU A 28 29.25 8.57 18.34
N ALA A 29 28.22 9.36 17.98
CA ALA A 29 27.98 10.68 18.57
C ALA A 29 27.82 10.60 20.10
N ASP A 30 28.02 11.71 20.79
CA ASP A 30 27.87 11.77 22.25
C ASP A 30 26.41 11.50 22.66
N ALA A 31 26.24 11.07 23.91
CA ALA A 31 24.94 10.67 24.46
C ALA A 31 23.88 11.79 24.48
N TYR A 32 24.30 13.06 24.46
CA TYR A 32 23.39 14.20 24.42
C TYR A 32 22.96 14.51 22.99
N THR A 33 23.91 14.56 22.05
CA THR A 33 23.65 14.88 20.66
C THR A 33 22.85 13.77 19.96
N PHE A 34 23.15 12.51 20.22
CA PHE A 34 22.57 11.38 19.47
C PHE A 34 21.03 11.37 19.42
N PRO A 35 20.30 11.31 20.56
CA PRO A 35 18.83 11.27 20.56
C PRO A 35 18.19 12.59 20.12
N ASN A 36 18.95 13.70 20.12
CA ASN A 36 18.49 14.98 19.61
C ASN A 36 18.48 15.07 18.08
N TYR A 37 19.16 14.14 17.38
CA TYR A 37 19.14 14.07 15.91
C TYR A 37 18.46 12.80 15.37
N TRP A 38 18.51 11.70 16.13
CA TRP A 38 17.94 10.40 15.78
C TRP A 38 16.84 10.01 16.76
N PHE A 39 15.84 9.27 16.28
CA PHE A 39 14.72 8.80 17.11
C PHE A 39 13.97 9.93 17.81
N LYS A 40 13.81 11.08 17.13
CA LYS A 40 13.13 12.28 17.67
C LYS A 40 11.66 12.07 18.03
N ARG A 41 11.03 11.06 17.44
CA ARG A 41 9.60 10.80 17.61
C ARG A 41 9.40 9.95 18.86
N ASP A 42 8.56 10.45 19.76
CA ASP A 42 8.17 9.81 21.01
C ASP A 42 7.56 8.41 20.82
N ASP A 43 6.81 8.19 19.73
CA ASP A 43 6.28 6.87 19.36
C ASP A 43 7.35 5.76 19.38
N ALA A 44 8.60 6.05 19.01
CA ALA A 44 9.66 5.04 19.00
C ALA A 44 10.03 4.61 20.43
N TYR A 45 10.02 5.55 21.37
CA TYR A 45 10.30 5.25 22.78
C TYR A 45 9.22 4.37 23.42
N TYR A 46 7.99 4.40 22.91
CA TYR A 46 6.97 3.43 23.28
C TYR A 46 7.42 1.99 22.99
N TYR A 47 7.92 1.73 21.78
CA TYR A 47 8.45 0.41 21.42
C TYR A 47 9.66 0.03 22.27
N PHE A 48 10.56 0.98 22.47
CA PHE A 48 11.81 0.77 23.21
C PHE A 48 11.54 0.41 24.66
N LYS A 49 10.64 1.13 25.32
CA LYS A 49 10.28 0.87 26.72
C LYS A 49 9.53 -0.45 26.89
N VAL A 50 8.60 -0.77 25.98
CA VAL A 50 7.91 -2.06 26.00
C VAL A 50 8.90 -3.22 25.79
N ALA A 51 9.83 -3.08 24.83
CA ALA A 51 10.88 -4.06 24.59
C ALA A 51 11.77 -4.26 25.83
N GLN A 52 12.17 -3.19 26.50
CA GLN A 52 12.90 -3.25 27.77
C GLN A 52 12.11 -4.00 28.84
N ASN A 53 10.84 -3.63 29.06
CA ASN A 53 10.00 -4.24 30.10
C ASN A 53 9.77 -5.75 29.85
N ILE A 54 9.64 -6.17 28.60
CA ILE A 54 9.60 -7.61 28.23
C ILE A 54 10.88 -8.32 28.71
N THR A 55 12.05 -7.71 28.48
CA THR A 55 13.35 -8.31 28.85
C THR A 55 13.61 -8.33 30.35
N GLU A 56 13.00 -7.41 31.10
CA GLU A 56 13.09 -7.31 32.55
C GLU A 56 12.06 -8.21 33.28
N GLY A 57 11.20 -8.90 32.53
CA GLY A 57 10.22 -9.85 33.06
C GLY A 57 8.87 -9.22 33.45
N TYR A 58 8.65 -7.94 33.17
CA TYR A 58 7.37 -7.27 33.39
C TYR A 58 6.31 -7.61 32.34
N GLY A 59 6.69 -8.34 31.30
CA GLY A 59 5.82 -8.66 30.17
C GLY A 59 5.63 -7.48 29.23
N SER A 60 4.59 -7.55 28.39
CA SER A 60 4.35 -6.54 27.37
C SER A 60 3.55 -5.37 27.95
N THR A 61 4.24 -4.39 28.49
CA THR A 61 3.67 -3.21 29.15
C THR A 61 4.59 -2.01 28.95
N PHE A 62 4.02 -0.80 28.90
CA PHE A 62 4.79 0.44 28.88
C PHE A 62 5.05 0.97 30.30
N ASP A 63 4.03 0.94 31.14
CA ASP A 63 3.99 1.52 32.50
C ASP A 63 4.20 0.50 33.64
N GLY A 64 4.28 -0.80 33.32
CA GLY A 64 4.36 -1.88 34.31
C GLY A 64 3.01 -2.30 34.88
N ILE A 65 1.91 -1.66 34.47
CA ILE A 65 0.56 -1.85 35.02
C ILE A 65 -0.37 -2.39 33.93
N ASN A 66 -0.42 -1.69 32.79
CA ASN A 66 -1.32 -1.99 31.70
C ASN A 66 -0.62 -2.85 30.64
N SER A 67 -1.22 -3.98 30.30
CA SER A 67 -0.77 -4.83 29.20
C SER A 67 -1.03 -4.16 27.85
N THR A 68 -0.12 -4.29 26.89
CA THR A 68 -0.25 -3.68 25.58
C THR A 68 0.31 -4.54 24.45
N ASN A 69 -0.35 -4.48 23.30
CA ASN A 69 0.11 -4.99 22.01
C ASN A 69 0.18 -3.88 20.95
N GLY A 70 0.29 -2.62 21.37
CA GLY A 70 0.22 -1.42 20.52
C GLY A 70 1.39 -1.21 19.56
N TYR A 71 2.06 -2.28 19.13
CA TYR A 71 3.27 -2.27 18.32
C TYR A 71 3.18 -3.26 17.15
N HIS A 72 4.00 -3.05 16.13
CA HIS A 72 4.14 -4.02 15.03
C HIS A 72 5.02 -5.22 15.43
N PRO A 73 4.58 -6.46 15.14
CA PRO A 73 5.16 -7.66 15.76
C PRO A 73 6.60 -7.93 15.31
N LEU A 74 6.93 -7.85 14.01
CA LEU A 74 8.32 -8.10 13.59
C LEU A 74 9.29 -7.04 14.10
N TRP A 75 8.85 -5.78 14.18
CA TRP A 75 9.69 -4.73 14.72
C TRP A 75 9.94 -4.94 16.21
N MET A 76 8.90 -5.26 16.98
CA MET A 76 9.06 -5.58 18.41
C MET A 76 9.99 -6.77 18.64
N LEU A 77 9.91 -7.83 17.80
CA LEU A 77 10.83 -8.97 17.88
C LEU A 77 12.30 -8.57 17.66
N ILE A 78 12.58 -7.51 16.92
CA ILE A 78 13.92 -6.95 16.75
C ILE A 78 14.31 -6.07 17.93
N CYS A 79 13.37 -5.25 18.43
CA CYS A 79 13.62 -4.39 19.59
C CYS A 79 13.94 -5.17 20.86
N ILE A 80 13.25 -6.27 21.16
CA ILE A 80 13.42 -7.06 22.39
C ILE A 80 14.91 -7.42 22.66
N PRO A 81 15.64 -8.13 21.79
CA PRO A 81 17.03 -8.49 22.06
C PRO A 81 17.97 -7.27 22.09
N ILE A 82 17.65 -6.19 21.37
CA ILE A 82 18.47 -4.97 21.36
C ILE A 82 18.31 -4.22 22.69
N PHE A 83 17.08 -4.02 23.15
CA PHE A 83 16.79 -3.27 24.38
C PHE A 83 17.07 -4.06 25.65
N ALA A 84 17.32 -5.37 25.56
CA ALA A 84 17.96 -6.13 26.63
C ALA A 84 19.34 -5.58 27.02
N LEU A 85 19.98 -4.77 26.16
CA LEU A 85 21.27 -4.11 26.45
C LEU A 85 21.11 -2.87 27.35
N ALA A 86 19.89 -2.34 27.52
CA ALA A 86 19.62 -1.15 28.32
C ALA A 86 20.02 -1.31 29.80
N ARG A 87 20.06 -2.55 30.31
CA ARG A 87 20.55 -2.89 31.65
C ARG A 87 22.02 -2.58 31.89
N PHE A 88 22.82 -2.46 30.82
CA PHE A 88 24.25 -2.16 30.89
C PHE A 88 24.52 -0.68 30.63
N ASP A 89 23.85 -0.11 29.63
CA ASP A 89 23.96 1.29 29.23
C ASP A 89 22.69 1.70 28.48
N VAL A 90 22.08 2.83 28.85
CA VAL A 90 20.79 3.29 28.33
C VAL A 90 20.87 3.71 26.85
N ILE A 91 22.04 4.16 26.38
CA ILE A 91 22.28 4.65 25.02
C ILE A 91 22.76 3.54 24.09
N LEU A 92 23.48 2.54 24.61
CA LEU A 92 23.96 1.38 23.84
C LEU A 92 22.89 0.73 22.94
N PRO A 93 21.67 0.39 23.41
CA PRO A 93 20.65 -0.21 22.54
C PRO A 93 20.27 0.70 21.37
N LEU A 94 20.24 2.03 21.57
CA LEU A 94 19.92 2.98 20.50
C LEU A 94 21.02 2.99 19.42
N ARG A 95 22.29 2.92 19.81
CA ARG A 95 23.43 2.83 18.87
C ARG A 95 23.36 1.54 18.06
N VAL A 96 23.11 0.42 18.71
CA VAL A 96 22.96 -0.90 18.05
C VAL A 96 21.76 -0.89 17.10
N LEU A 97 20.63 -0.31 17.52
CA LEU A 97 19.43 -0.18 16.70
C LEU A 97 19.73 0.61 15.42
N LEU A 98 20.47 1.72 15.52
CA LEU A 98 20.85 2.51 14.34
C LEU A 98 21.69 1.70 13.35
N VAL A 99 22.62 0.89 13.84
CA VAL A 99 23.40 -0.01 12.97
C VAL A 99 22.50 -1.04 12.28
N VAL A 100 21.54 -1.64 13.01
CA VAL A 100 20.58 -2.58 12.44
C VAL A 100 19.72 -1.90 11.35
N ILE A 101 19.23 -0.68 11.59
CA ILE A 101 18.49 0.11 10.61
C ILE A 101 19.36 0.40 9.38
N SER A 102 20.63 0.75 9.56
CA SER A 102 21.55 1.02 8.45
C SER A 102 21.81 -0.21 7.57
N LEU A 103 21.87 -1.41 8.17
CA LEU A 103 21.98 -2.67 7.44
C LEU A 103 20.71 -2.94 6.61
N MET A 104 19.53 -2.65 7.17
CA MET A 104 18.26 -2.76 6.45
C MET A 104 18.20 -1.77 5.28
N GLN A 105 18.64 -0.52 5.48
CA GLN A 105 18.71 0.49 4.42
C GLN A 105 19.64 0.05 3.29
N ALA A 106 20.87 -0.35 3.61
CA ALA A 106 21.85 -0.80 2.62
C ALA A 106 21.32 -2.01 1.84
N THR A 107 20.73 -2.99 2.53
CA THR A 107 20.14 -4.17 1.88
C THR A 107 18.98 -3.78 0.96
N THR A 108 18.11 -2.89 1.41
CA THR A 108 16.99 -2.38 0.61
C THR A 108 17.48 -1.69 -0.66
N ALA A 109 18.47 -0.80 -0.54
CA ALA A 109 19.05 -0.08 -1.67
C ALA A 109 19.73 -1.01 -2.69
N VAL A 110 20.48 -2.01 -2.22
CA VAL A 110 21.11 -3.02 -3.07
C VAL A 110 20.08 -3.88 -3.79
N LEU A 111 18.99 -4.29 -3.11
CA LEU A 111 17.91 -5.05 -3.74
C LEU A 111 17.17 -4.22 -4.79
N LEU A 112 16.88 -2.94 -4.52
CA LEU A 112 16.31 -2.01 -5.50
C LEU A 112 17.21 -1.86 -6.72
N TYR A 113 18.51 -1.64 -6.51
CA TYR A 113 19.49 -1.58 -7.58
C TYR A 113 19.45 -2.84 -8.45
N ARG A 114 19.50 -4.04 -7.84
CA ARG A 114 19.49 -5.31 -8.56
C ARG A 114 18.17 -5.53 -9.33
N LEU A 115 17.04 -5.19 -8.71
CA LEU A 115 15.71 -5.29 -9.32
C LEU A 115 15.61 -4.40 -10.56
N ILE A 116 15.97 -3.13 -10.42
CA ILE A 116 15.86 -2.13 -11.48
C ILE A 116 16.86 -2.42 -12.61
N LYS A 117 18.11 -2.77 -12.27
CA LYS A 117 19.14 -3.11 -13.26
C LYS A 117 18.72 -4.27 -14.16
N LYS A 118 17.98 -5.24 -13.61
CA LYS A 118 17.52 -6.42 -14.34
C LYS A 118 16.51 -6.09 -15.45
N HIS A 119 15.64 -5.10 -15.23
CA HIS A 119 14.51 -4.81 -16.12
C HIS A 119 14.62 -3.48 -16.87
N LEU A 120 15.45 -2.57 -16.37
CA LEU A 120 15.69 -1.25 -16.92
C LEU A 120 17.17 -1.12 -17.33
N SER A 121 17.78 0.05 -17.15
CA SER A 121 19.20 0.26 -17.47
C SER A 121 20.04 0.35 -16.20
N HIS A 122 21.34 0.14 -16.35
CA HIS A 122 22.30 0.30 -15.25
C HIS A 122 22.28 1.72 -14.67
N ALA A 123 22.17 2.76 -15.52
CA ALA A 123 22.09 4.15 -15.09
C ALA A 123 20.83 4.42 -14.25
N VAL A 124 19.66 3.93 -14.69
CA VAL A 124 18.40 4.09 -13.93
C VAL A 124 18.48 3.36 -12.59
N ALA A 125 19.14 2.20 -12.54
CA ALA A 125 19.34 1.47 -11.29
C ALA A 125 20.23 2.23 -10.30
N ILE A 126 21.32 2.85 -10.77
CA ILE A 126 22.19 3.68 -9.94
C ILE A 126 21.41 4.88 -9.40
N LEU A 127 20.68 5.59 -10.28
CA LEU A 127 19.88 6.75 -9.89
C LEU A 127 18.83 6.39 -8.85
N ALA A 128 18.07 5.32 -9.06
CA ALA A 128 17.02 4.90 -8.14
C ALA A 128 17.56 4.47 -6.77
N ALA A 129 18.67 3.71 -6.73
CA ALA A 129 19.28 3.28 -5.48
C ALA A 129 19.92 4.45 -4.72
N THR A 130 20.55 5.40 -5.43
CA THR A 130 21.11 6.63 -4.85
C THR A 130 20.01 7.52 -4.30
N PHE A 131 18.94 7.72 -5.08
CA PHE A 131 17.76 8.47 -4.65
C PHE A 131 17.13 7.87 -3.39
N TRP A 132 16.89 6.55 -3.36
CA TRP A 132 16.37 5.88 -2.17
C TRP A 132 17.28 6.03 -0.95
N SER A 133 18.60 5.98 -1.16
CA SER A 133 19.57 5.99 -0.06
C SER A 133 19.81 7.38 0.54
N PHE A 134 19.73 8.43 -0.28
CA PHE A 134 20.18 9.78 0.10
C PHE A 134 19.11 10.87 -0.04
N ASN A 135 17.90 10.54 -0.49
CA ASN A 135 16.80 11.49 -0.42
C ASN A 135 16.47 11.81 1.05
N PHE A 136 16.41 13.10 1.36
CA PHE A 136 16.23 13.58 2.73
C PHE A 136 14.90 13.13 3.34
N TYR A 137 13.79 13.26 2.60
CA TYR A 137 12.48 12.84 3.06
C TYR A 137 12.43 11.34 3.38
N ILE A 138 12.94 10.49 2.48
CA ILE A 138 13.01 9.03 2.70
C ILE A 138 13.85 8.73 3.94
N HIS A 139 15.00 9.39 4.09
CA HIS A 139 15.86 9.19 5.24
C HIS A 139 15.16 9.56 6.56
N GLN A 140 14.51 10.74 6.60
CA GLN A 140 13.78 11.20 7.78
C GLN A 140 12.61 10.28 8.16
N THR A 141 11.78 9.90 7.19
CA THR A 141 10.53 9.17 7.43
C THR A 141 10.71 7.66 7.59
N VAL A 142 11.64 7.07 6.83
CA VAL A 142 11.87 5.63 6.84
C VAL A 142 12.90 5.24 7.88
N TYR A 143 14.03 5.94 7.98
CA TYR A 143 15.21 5.45 8.69
C TYR A 143 15.53 6.18 10.00
N GLN A 144 15.18 7.47 10.13
CA GLN A 144 15.52 8.25 11.34
C GLN A 144 14.56 8.06 12.51
N MET A 145 13.32 7.65 12.28
CA MET A 145 12.29 7.64 13.33
C MET A 145 12.44 6.52 14.35
N GLY A 146 13.15 5.42 14.06
CA GLY A 146 13.30 4.29 14.99
C GLY A 146 12.07 3.39 15.09
N LEU A 147 11.20 3.47 14.10
CA LEU A 147 9.97 2.69 13.98
C LEU A 147 10.17 1.52 13.01
N GLU A 148 9.09 0.80 12.73
CA GLU A 148 9.02 -0.39 11.88
C GLU A 148 9.23 -0.15 10.38
N THR A 149 9.21 1.11 9.93
CA THR A 149 9.30 1.47 8.50
C THR A 149 10.54 0.90 7.77
N PRO A 150 11.76 0.81 8.36
CA PRO A 150 12.92 0.19 7.72
C PRO A 150 12.71 -1.28 7.37
N ILE A 151 12.17 -2.08 8.30
CA ILE A 151 11.91 -3.51 8.05
C ILE A 151 10.76 -3.69 7.06
N ALA A 152 9.75 -2.82 7.10
CA ALA A 152 8.67 -2.83 6.15
C ALA A 152 9.15 -2.54 4.72
N ALA A 153 9.96 -1.50 4.54
CA ALA A 153 10.55 -1.19 3.24
C ALA A 153 11.40 -2.35 2.69
N LEU A 154 12.26 -2.93 3.54
CA LEU A 154 13.06 -4.09 3.18
C LEU A 154 12.18 -5.29 2.75
N ALA A 155 11.15 -5.61 3.54
CA ALA A 155 10.24 -6.72 3.28
C ALA A 155 9.46 -6.52 1.97
N ILE A 156 8.94 -5.30 1.71
CA ILE A 156 8.24 -4.96 0.46
C ILE A 156 9.20 -5.13 -0.72
N VAL A 157 10.39 -4.53 -0.68
CA VAL A 157 11.36 -4.61 -1.78
C VAL A 157 11.78 -6.06 -2.05
N TYR A 158 12.00 -6.84 -0.99
CA TYR A 158 12.32 -8.26 -1.13
C TYR A 158 11.15 -9.06 -1.74
N LEU A 159 9.91 -8.80 -1.33
CA LEU A 159 8.72 -9.41 -1.91
C LEU A 159 8.58 -9.06 -3.39
N VAL A 160 8.74 -7.78 -3.77
CA VAL A 160 8.72 -7.35 -5.17
C VAL A 160 9.84 -8.01 -5.97
N TYR A 161 11.04 -8.14 -5.40
CA TYR A 161 12.14 -8.86 -6.02
C TYR A 161 11.78 -10.34 -6.29
N LYS A 162 11.13 -11.01 -5.33
CA LYS A 162 10.65 -12.39 -5.49
C LYS A 162 9.48 -12.52 -6.45
N LEU A 163 8.55 -11.56 -6.46
CA LEU A 163 7.48 -11.49 -7.47
C LEU A 163 8.08 -11.33 -8.87
N SER A 164 9.11 -10.52 -9.01
CA SER A 164 9.80 -10.33 -10.28
C SER A 164 10.46 -11.61 -10.79
N GLN A 165 11.07 -12.41 -9.90
CA GLN A 165 11.58 -13.74 -10.23
C GLN A 165 10.44 -14.70 -10.60
N PHE A 166 9.36 -14.68 -9.82
CA PHE A 166 8.17 -15.47 -10.11
C PHE A 166 7.60 -15.15 -11.50
N GLU A 167 7.53 -13.88 -11.90
CA GLU A 167 7.06 -13.43 -13.22
C GLU A 167 7.79 -14.05 -14.41
N GLU A 168 9.06 -14.40 -14.23
CA GLU A 168 9.86 -15.07 -15.25
C GLU A 168 9.57 -16.57 -15.24
N ILE A 169 9.56 -17.18 -14.05
CA ILE A 169 9.41 -18.63 -13.88
C ILE A 169 8.05 -19.13 -14.36
N TRP A 170 6.94 -18.48 -13.96
CA TRP A 170 5.60 -19.01 -14.29
C TRP A 170 5.29 -18.97 -15.80
N ARG A 171 6.05 -18.18 -16.58
CA ARG A 171 5.89 -18.09 -18.03
C ARG A 171 6.55 -19.24 -18.77
N THR A 172 7.55 -19.88 -18.17
CA THR A 172 8.33 -20.97 -18.78
C THR A 172 8.03 -22.32 -18.13
N GLU A 173 7.65 -22.32 -16.87
CA GLU A 173 7.51 -23.52 -16.05
C GLU A 173 6.14 -23.59 -15.36
N LYS A 174 5.71 -24.80 -15.03
CA LYS A 174 4.51 -24.99 -14.21
C LYS A 174 4.80 -24.55 -12.78
N VAL A 175 3.89 -23.73 -12.25
CA VAL A 175 3.98 -23.25 -10.87
C VAL A 175 3.51 -24.32 -9.90
N SER A 176 4.29 -24.55 -8.83
CA SER A 176 3.90 -25.47 -7.76
C SER A 176 3.15 -24.76 -6.63
N LEU A 177 2.26 -25.47 -5.94
CA LEU A 177 1.57 -24.94 -4.75
C LEU A 177 2.54 -24.50 -3.65
N LYS A 178 3.70 -25.16 -3.52
CA LYS A 178 4.76 -24.77 -2.58
C LYS A 178 5.33 -23.39 -2.89
N GLN A 179 5.51 -23.05 -4.16
CA GLN A 179 5.96 -21.71 -4.57
C GLN A 179 4.90 -20.65 -4.24
N ILE A 180 3.61 -20.96 -4.46
CA ILE A 180 2.50 -20.06 -4.11
C ILE A 180 2.39 -19.86 -2.60
N ALA A 181 2.46 -20.94 -1.82
CA ALA A 181 2.46 -20.89 -0.36
C ALA A 181 3.67 -20.10 0.18
N TRP A 182 4.83 -20.25 -0.44
CA TRP A 182 6.02 -19.46 -0.09
C TRP A 182 5.83 -17.96 -0.36
N LEU A 183 5.19 -17.57 -1.47
CA LEU A 183 4.83 -16.17 -1.71
C LEU A 183 3.81 -15.68 -0.69
N GLY A 184 2.83 -16.50 -0.30
CA GLY A 184 1.88 -16.20 0.78
C GLY A 184 2.58 -15.96 2.12
N PHE A 185 3.59 -16.78 2.44
CA PHE A 185 4.43 -16.60 3.63
C PHE A 185 5.24 -15.29 3.57
N LEU A 186 5.86 -14.96 2.43
CA LEU A 186 6.56 -13.69 2.28
C LEU A 186 5.62 -12.49 2.39
N SER A 187 4.41 -12.59 1.84
CA SER A 187 3.35 -11.59 2.03
C SER A 187 2.92 -11.46 3.49
N ALA A 188 2.93 -12.55 4.27
CA ALA A 188 2.69 -12.50 5.71
C ALA A 188 3.84 -11.81 6.47
N ILE A 189 5.11 -12.00 6.06
CA ILE A 189 6.25 -11.24 6.61
C ILE A 189 6.06 -9.74 6.34
N VAL A 190 5.66 -9.37 5.13
CA VAL A 190 5.35 -7.97 4.80
C VAL A 190 4.25 -7.43 5.71
N MET A 191 3.14 -8.14 5.87
CA MET A 191 2.07 -7.76 6.80
C MET A 191 2.55 -7.68 8.26
N PHE A 192 3.41 -8.60 8.74
CA PHE A 192 3.87 -8.53 10.13
C PHE A 192 4.95 -7.48 10.38
N SER A 193 5.61 -6.99 9.33
CA SER A 193 6.47 -5.81 9.44
C SER A 193 5.64 -4.56 9.76
N ARG A 194 4.43 -4.48 9.19
CA ARG A 194 3.47 -3.40 9.30
C ARG A 194 2.08 -3.92 8.94
N LEU A 195 1.16 -3.97 9.90
CA LEU A 195 -0.12 -4.71 9.77
C LEU A 195 -1.04 -4.13 8.70
N ASP A 196 -0.96 -2.83 8.46
CA ASP A 196 -1.62 -2.11 7.38
C ASP A 196 -1.16 -2.57 5.98
N LEU A 197 -0.01 -3.25 5.86
CA LEU A 197 0.41 -3.87 4.60
C LEU A 197 -0.38 -5.14 4.23
N ILE A 198 -1.39 -5.53 5.03
CA ILE A 198 -2.36 -6.56 4.64
C ILE A 198 -3.02 -6.23 3.30
N PHE A 199 -3.30 -4.95 3.01
CA PHE A 199 -3.90 -4.54 1.75
C PHE A 199 -3.00 -4.90 0.56
N LEU A 200 -1.71 -4.59 0.65
CA LEU A 200 -0.72 -4.98 -0.36
C LEU A 200 -0.61 -6.50 -0.47
N ALA A 201 -0.57 -7.23 0.66
CA ALA A 201 -0.49 -8.69 0.68
C ALA A 201 -1.69 -9.36 -0.01
N VAL A 202 -2.91 -8.88 0.25
CA VAL A 202 -4.14 -9.38 -0.40
C VAL A 202 -4.12 -9.10 -1.90
N ILE A 203 -3.76 -7.88 -2.30
CA ILE A 203 -3.71 -7.48 -3.70
C ILE A 203 -2.63 -8.27 -4.48
N ILE A 204 -1.50 -8.62 -3.84
CA ILE A 204 -0.49 -9.50 -4.43
C ILE A 204 -1.05 -10.92 -4.64
N GLY A 205 -1.87 -11.42 -3.71
CA GLY A 205 -2.60 -12.68 -3.89
C GLY A 205 -3.47 -12.67 -5.14
N VAL A 206 -4.30 -11.63 -5.31
CA VAL A 206 -5.10 -11.41 -6.53
C VAL A 206 -4.20 -11.40 -7.77
N TRP A 207 -3.08 -10.68 -7.70
CA TRP A 207 -2.13 -10.60 -8.81
C TRP A 207 -1.55 -11.98 -9.18
N ILE A 208 -1.19 -12.82 -8.22
CA ILE A 208 -0.59 -14.14 -8.48
C ILE A 208 -1.64 -15.14 -9.01
N LEU A 209 -2.82 -15.19 -8.40
CA LEU A 209 -3.85 -16.20 -8.68
C LEU A 209 -4.45 -16.05 -10.08
N PHE A 210 -4.68 -14.80 -10.49
CA PHE A 210 -5.30 -14.52 -11.79
C PHE A 210 -4.28 -14.37 -12.93
N ARG A 211 -3.04 -14.85 -12.74
CA ARG A 211 -2.02 -14.86 -13.80
C ARG A 211 -2.52 -15.53 -15.07
N GLY A 212 -2.14 -14.98 -16.22
CA GLY A 212 -2.63 -15.42 -17.52
C GLY A 212 -3.99 -14.83 -17.93
N THR A 213 -4.68 -14.09 -17.06
CA THR A 213 -5.97 -13.45 -17.36
C THR A 213 -5.91 -11.93 -17.19
N PRO A 214 -6.81 -11.14 -17.84
CA PRO A 214 -6.92 -9.71 -17.62
C PRO A 214 -7.26 -9.31 -16.18
N ILE A 215 -7.93 -10.21 -15.44
CA ILE A 215 -8.37 -9.99 -14.06
C ILE A 215 -7.21 -9.55 -13.19
N ARG A 216 -6.02 -10.13 -13.40
CA ARG A 216 -4.78 -9.76 -12.72
C ARG A 216 -4.49 -8.26 -12.78
N TYR A 217 -4.71 -7.60 -13.91
CA TYR A 217 -4.38 -6.18 -14.09
C TYR A 217 -5.52 -5.26 -13.67
N LEU A 218 -6.75 -5.69 -13.93
CA LEU A 218 -7.94 -4.86 -13.76
C LEU A 218 -8.48 -4.93 -12.32
N LEU A 219 -8.61 -6.12 -11.73
CA LEU A 219 -9.26 -6.30 -10.43
C LEU A 219 -8.58 -5.53 -9.30
N PRO A 220 -7.23 -5.52 -9.16
CA PRO A 220 -6.58 -4.67 -8.16
C PRO A 220 -6.95 -3.19 -8.28
N LEU A 221 -6.98 -2.66 -9.50
CA LEU A 221 -7.32 -1.26 -9.77
C LEU A 221 -8.82 -1.01 -9.61
N ASP A 222 -9.66 -1.99 -9.93
CA ASP A 222 -11.11 -1.90 -9.71
C ASP A 222 -11.44 -1.81 -8.23
N ILE A 223 -10.79 -2.60 -7.37
CA ILE A 223 -10.96 -2.50 -5.91
C ILE A 223 -10.58 -1.09 -5.43
N LEU A 224 -9.46 -0.55 -5.91
CA LEU A 224 -9.05 0.82 -5.60
C LEU A 224 -10.08 1.85 -6.10
N ILE A 225 -10.57 1.72 -7.34
CA ILE A 225 -11.60 2.60 -7.91
C ILE A 225 -12.88 2.56 -7.09
N ILE A 226 -13.31 1.37 -6.64
CA ILE A 226 -14.53 1.22 -5.83
C ILE A 226 -14.38 1.93 -4.50
N LEU A 227 -13.23 1.78 -3.85
CA LEU A 227 -12.91 2.47 -2.60
C LEU A 227 -12.93 3.99 -2.80
N ILE A 228 -12.17 4.51 -3.79
CA ILE A 228 -12.15 5.94 -4.14
C ILE A 228 -13.57 6.45 -4.42
N SER A 229 -14.32 5.74 -5.25
CA SER A 229 -15.65 6.15 -5.72
C SER A 229 -16.63 6.25 -4.57
N MET A 230 -16.76 5.22 -3.75
CA MET A 230 -17.76 5.19 -2.68
C MET A 230 -17.46 6.23 -1.60
N THR A 231 -16.22 6.27 -1.09
CA THR A 231 -15.87 7.19 0.01
C THR A 231 -15.89 8.65 -0.45
N SER A 232 -15.37 8.94 -1.66
CA SER A 232 -15.44 10.29 -2.22
C SER A 232 -16.88 10.73 -2.49
N SER A 233 -17.77 9.79 -2.87
CA SER A 233 -19.19 10.11 -3.08
C SER A 233 -19.91 10.53 -1.80
N VAL A 234 -19.58 9.91 -0.67
CA VAL A 234 -20.10 10.33 0.64
C VAL A 234 -19.53 11.71 1.00
N ILE A 235 -18.21 11.91 0.88
CA ILE A 235 -17.55 13.20 1.16
C ILE A 235 -18.14 14.33 0.29
N LEU A 236 -18.30 14.11 -1.01
CA LEU A 236 -18.91 15.10 -1.92
C LEU A 236 -20.35 15.43 -1.54
N ARG A 237 -21.06 14.49 -0.91
CA ARG A 237 -22.45 14.69 -0.51
C ARG A 237 -22.58 15.45 0.82
N VAL A 238 -21.71 15.18 1.79
CA VAL A 238 -21.88 15.68 3.18
C VAL A 238 -20.78 16.62 3.65
N GLY A 239 -19.67 16.73 2.92
CA GLY A 239 -18.45 17.45 3.32
C GLY A 239 -17.58 16.66 4.31
N PHE A 240 -16.31 17.05 4.45
CA PHE A 240 -15.33 16.36 5.29
C PHE A 240 -15.74 16.29 6.77
N SER A 241 -16.26 17.38 7.33
CA SER A 241 -16.63 17.43 8.76
C SER A 241 -17.73 16.40 9.12
N ALA A 242 -18.81 16.36 8.33
CA ALA A 242 -19.88 15.38 8.54
C ALA A 242 -19.43 13.95 8.20
N TYR A 243 -18.58 13.79 7.19
CA TYR A 243 -18.00 12.48 6.86
C TYR A 243 -17.25 11.90 8.05
N ASN A 244 -16.29 12.66 8.60
CA ASN A 244 -15.40 12.18 9.66
C ASN A 244 -16.13 11.89 10.97
N THR A 245 -17.16 12.67 11.30
CA THR A 245 -17.90 12.53 12.58
C THR A 245 -19.06 11.54 12.53
N THR A 246 -19.70 11.37 11.37
CA THR A 246 -20.99 10.66 11.26
C THR A 246 -21.01 9.51 10.25
N TYR A 247 -20.26 9.60 9.15
CA TYR A 247 -20.45 8.71 7.99
C TYR A 247 -19.23 7.86 7.61
N ALA A 248 -18.09 7.99 8.29
CA ALA A 248 -16.88 7.25 7.93
C ALA A 248 -17.07 5.72 8.03
N SER A 249 -17.71 5.25 9.11
CA SER A 249 -18.01 3.82 9.32
C SER A 249 -18.98 3.30 8.25
N SER A 250 -20.13 3.95 8.07
CA SER A 250 -21.11 3.60 7.02
C SER A 250 -20.56 3.65 5.59
N ALA A 251 -19.66 4.59 5.29
CA ALA A 251 -18.98 4.66 4.00
C ALA A 251 -18.08 3.44 3.74
N VAL A 252 -17.35 2.99 4.75
CA VAL A 252 -16.49 1.81 4.66
C VAL A 252 -17.32 0.54 4.52
N GLU A 253 -18.41 0.39 5.27
CA GLU A 253 -19.36 -0.72 5.15
C GLU A 253 -19.96 -0.81 3.74
N ALA A 254 -20.48 0.31 3.23
CA ALA A 254 -21.01 0.39 1.87
C ALA A 254 -19.95 0.05 0.83
N THR A 255 -18.69 0.44 1.08
CA THR A 255 -17.57 0.10 0.20
C THR A 255 -17.29 -1.40 0.17
N VAL A 256 -17.31 -2.09 1.32
CA VAL A 256 -17.08 -3.55 1.37
C VAL A 256 -18.15 -4.28 0.56
N ILE A 257 -19.42 -3.88 0.69
CA ILE A 257 -20.52 -4.43 -0.12
C ILE A 257 -20.27 -4.14 -1.60
N ALA A 258 -19.91 -2.90 -1.95
CA ALA A 258 -19.65 -2.49 -3.32
C ALA A 258 -18.48 -3.27 -3.94
N VAL A 259 -17.41 -3.56 -3.19
CA VAL A 259 -16.26 -4.34 -3.68
C VAL A 259 -16.72 -5.73 -4.12
N ILE A 260 -17.56 -6.39 -3.34
CA ILE A 260 -18.09 -7.73 -3.68
C ILE A 260 -19.03 -7.64 -4.89
N VAL A 261 -20.05 -6.79 -4.82
CA VAL A 261 -21.14 -6.73 -5.80
C VAL A 261 -20.64 -6.20 -7.15
N LYS A 262 -19.86 -5.11 -7.16
CA LYS A 262 -19.31 -4.53 -8.41
C LYS A 262 -18.30 -5.48 -9.06
N THR A 263 -17.44 -6.15 -8.29
CA THR A 263 -16.50 -7.12 -8.85
C THR A 263 -17.20 -8.27 -9.57
N LEU A 264 -18.22 -8.87 -8.93
CA LEU A 264 -19.01 -9.95 -9.53
C LEU A 264 -19.75 -9.46 -10.78
N SER A 265 -20.37 -8.28 -10.72
CA SER A 265 -21.06 -7.68 -11.85
C SER A 265 -20.11 -7.45 -13.04
N LEU A 266 -18.97 -6.79 -12.80
CA LEU A 266 -17.93 -6.56 -13.81
C LEU A 266 -17.43 -7.87 -14.44
N TYR A 267 -17.34 -8.95 -13.66
CA TYR A 267 -16.99 -10.28 -14.14
C TYR A 267 -18.02 -10.87 -15.10
N PHE A 268 -19.29 -10.92 -14.69
CA PHE A 268 -20.35 -11.52 -15.50
C PHE A 268 -20.76 -10.66 -16.71
N PHE A 269 -20.52 -9.36 -16.68
CA PHE A 269 -20.71 -8.45 -17.80
C PHE A 269 -19.50 -8.36 -18.76
N PHE A 270 -18.64 -9.39 -18.80
CA PHE A 270 -17.57 -9.53 -19.79
C PHE A 270 -16.51 -8.40 -19.77
N THR A 271 -16.34 -7.69 -18.65
CA THR A 271 -15.42 -6.53 -18.59
C THR A 271 -13.95 -6.92 -18.33
N TYR A 272 -13.68 -8.18 -18.00
CA TYR A 272 -12.32 -8.73 -17.80
C TYR A 272 -11.82 -9.56 -18.99
N GLN A 273 -12.14 -9.18 -20.23
CA GLN A 273 -11.75 -9.91 -21.43
C GLN A 273 -10.76 -9.15 -22.32
N HIS A 274 -9.84 -9.89 -22.97
CA HIS A 274 -8.91 -9.33 -23.95
C HIS A 274 -9.62 -9.00 -25.27
N ARG A 275 -9.77 -7.70 -25.59
CA ARG A 275 -10.24 -7.15 -26.88
C ARG A 275 -11.33 -7.98 -27.60
N ALA A 276 -12.27 -8.57 -26.85
CA ALA A 276 -13.29 -9.46 -27.41
C ALA A 276 -14.45 -8.67 -28.04
N ASN A 277 -14.73 -7.49 -27.50
CA ASN A 277 -15.86 -6.64 -27.89
C ASN A 277 -15.37 -5.31 -28.48
N SER A 278 -16.23 -4.67 -29.28
CA SER A 278 -16.02 -3.29 -29.74
C SER A 278 -15.98 -2.32 -28.56
N ILE A 279 -15.36 -1.15 -28.74
CA ILE A 279 -15.27 -0.12 -27.69
C ILE A 279 -16.67 0.25 -27.17
N LEU A 280 -17.64 0.46 -28.06
CA LEU A 280 -19.02 0.77 -27.69
C LEU A 280 -19.66 -0.35 -26.84
N LYS A 281 -19.48 -1.61 -27.24
CA LYS A 281 -20.02 -2.75 -26.48
C LYS A 281 -19.37 -2.88 -25.11
N ASN A 282 -18.06 -2.59 -24.98
CA ASN A 282 -17.41 -2.53 -23.67
C ASN A 282 -17.99 -1.42 -22.79
N VAL A 283 -18.21 -0.23 -23.33
CA VAL A 283 -18.83 0.88 -22.58
C VAL A 283 -20.23 0.52 -22.11
N LEU A 284 -21.05 -0.09 -22.98
CA LEU A 284 -22.39 -0.58 -22.61
C LEU A 284 -22.33 -1.66 -21.53
N ASN A 285 -21.42 -2.62 -21.66
CA ASN A 285 -21.23 -3.65 -20.64
C ASN A 285 -20.84 -3.06 -19.28
N ILE A 286 -19.95 -2.07 -19.26
CA ILE A 286 -19.56 -1.38 -18.02
C ILE A 286 -20.74 -0.60 -17.46
N PHE A 287 -21.53 0.09 -18.30
CA PHE A 287 -22.73 0.79 -17.87
C PHE A 287 -23.71 -0.16 -17.17
N TYR A 288 -24.08 -1.28 -17.82
CA TYR A 288 -24.99 -2.26 -17.23
C TYR A 288 -24.41 -2.90 -15.97
N ALA A 289 -23.12 -3.25 -15.98
CA ALA A 289 -22.46 -3.80 -14.81
C ALA A 289 -22.55 -2.85 -13.61
N THR A 290 -22.24 -1.57 -13.84
CA THR A 290 -22.17 -0.54 -12.81
C THR A 290 -23.57 -0.19 -12.29
N ILE A 291 -24.55 0.05 -13.17
CA ILE A 291 -25.91 0.44 -12.72
C ILE A 291 -26.58 -0.68 -11.90
N ILE A 292 -26.46 -1.93 -12.35
CA ILE A 292 -27.04 -3.09 -11.64
C ILE A 292 -26.34 -3.27 -10.29
N SER A 293 -25.01 -3.22 -10.28
CA SER A 293 -24.25 -3.38 -9.04
C SER A 293 -24.48 -2.25 -8.03
N SER A 294 -24.61 -1.00 -8.47
CA SER A 294 -24.94 0.14 -7.61
C SER A 294 -26.36 0.02 -7.05
N ALA A 295 -27.33 -0.41 -7.86
CA ALA A 295 -28.69 -0.67 -7.39
C ALA A 295 -28.76 -1.79 -6.35
N ILE A 296 -28.04 -2.90 -6.58
CA ILE A 296 -27.94 -4.02 -5.62
C ILE A 296 -27.24 -3.56 -4.33
N THR A 297 -26.14 -2.82 -4.45
CA THR A 297 -25.40 -2.30 -3.29
C THR A 297 -26.29 -1.39 -2.44
N ALA A 298 -27.01 -0.45 -3.08
CA ALA A 298 -27.96 0.41 -2.39
C ALA A 298 -29.09 -0.40 -1.74
N GLY A 299 -29.64 -1.39 -2.44
CA GLY A 299 -30.68 -2.28 -1.90
C GLY A 299 -30.22 -3.05 -0.66
N ILE A 300 -29.03 -3.68 -0.72
CA ILE A 300 -28.44 -4.40 0.42
C ILE A 300 -28.23 -3.44 1.59
N TYR A 301 -27.65 -2.27 1.35
CA TYR A 301 -27.36 -1.32 2.42
C TYR A 301 -28.64 -0.77 3.07
N LEU A 302 -29.68 -0.47 2.28
CA LEU A 302 -30.98 -0.05 2.80
C LEU A 302 -31.66 -1.15 3.63
N LEU A 303 -31.48 -2.42 3.27
CA LEU A 303 -31.94 -3.55 4.09
C LEU A 303 -31.17 -3.63 5.41
N LEU A 304 -29.83 -3.45 5.40
CA LEU A 304 -29.01 -3.42 6.61
C LEU A 304 -29.44 -2.31 7.57
N LEU A 305 -29.74 -1.12 7.03
CA LEU A 305 -30.34 -0.01 7.77
C LEU A 305 -31.69 -0.40 8.41
N GLN A 306 -32.55 -1.09 7.65
CA GLN A 306 -33.89 -1.46 8.13
C GLN A 306 -33.87 -2.50 9.25
N ILE A 307 -32.90 -3.42 9.24
CA ILE A 307 -32.73 -4.44 10.30
C ILE A 307 -31.92 -3.93 11.50
N GLY A 308 -31.51 -2.66 11.50
CA GLY A 308 -30.76 -2.04 12.60
C GLY A 308 -29.28 -2.46 12.70
N VAL A 309 -28.73 -3.07 11.65
CA VAL A 309 -27.30 -3.45 11.57
C VAL A 309 -26.47 -2.35 10.91
N GLY A 310 -27.05 -1.66 9.92
CA GLY A 310 -26.35 -0.59 9.20
C GLY A 310 -26.47 0.77 9.88
N GLU A 311 -25.42 1.58 9.74
CA GLU A 311 -25.41 2.97 10.20
C GLU A 311 -26.01 3.93 9.17
N ASN A 312 -26.40 5.14 9.62
CA ASN A 312 -26.95 6.19 8.77
C ASN A 312 -26.05 6.46 7.55
N PHE A 313 -26.67 6.55 6.35
CA PHE A 313 -25.95 6.72 5.09
C PHE A 313 -26.69 7.66 4.12
N PRO A 314 -25.99 8.60 3.46
CA PRO A 314 -26.63 9.54 2.54
C PRO A 314 -27.00 8.86 1.22
N ARG A 315 -28.29 8.61 1.01
CA ARG A 315 -28.81 7.84 -0.15
C ARG A 315 -28.34 8.34 -1.52
N SER A 316 -28.18 9.65 -1.70
CA SER A 316 -27.69 10.24 -2.96
C SER A 316 -26.22 9.95 -3.24
N ALA A 317 -25.42 9.51 -2.25
CA ALA A 317 -24.05 9.07 -2.47
C ALA A 317 -23.99 7.82 -3.38
N PHE A 318 -25.01 6.96 -3.40
CA PHE A 318 -25.06 5.84 -4.34
C PHE A 318 -25.15 6.29 -5.81
N ALA A 319 -25.84 7.40 -6.08
CA ALA A 319 -25.94 7.96 -7.43
C ALA A 319 -24.61 8.62 -7.87
N LEU A 320 -23.93 9.31 -6.95
CA LEU A 320 -22.59 9.85 -7.18
C LEU A 320 -21.59 8.71 -7.42
N ASP A 321 -21.64 7.65 -6.61
CA ASP A 321 -20.77 6.49 -6.73
C ASP A 321 -20.99 5.78 -8.08
N PHE A 322 -22.24 5.65 -8.53
CA PHE A 322 -22.53 5.16 -9.87
C PHE A 322 -21.82 5.99 -10.96
N GLY A 323 -21.95 7.32 -10.90
CA GLY A 323 -21.33 8.22 -11.89
C GLY A 323 -19.80 8.17 -11.89
N ILE A 324 -19.19 8.25 -10.71
CA ILE A 324 -17.73 8.24 -10.54
C ILE A 324 -17.15 6.89 -10.95
N SER A 325 -17.72 5.78 -10.45
CA SER A 325 -17.24 4.45 -10.81
C SER A 325 -17.44 4.13 -12.29
N LEU A 326 -18.55 4.54 -12.92
CA LEU A 326 -18.75 4.38 -14.36
C LEU A 326 -17.65 5.08 -15.17
N LEU A 327 -17.31 6.32 -14.81
CA LEU A 327 -16.26 7.10 -15.45
C LEU A 327 -14.89 6.42 -15.29
N LEU A 328 -14.52 6.08 -14.06
CA LEU A 328 -13.21 5.49 -13.74
C LEU A 328 -13.06 4.08 -14.34
N PHE A 329 -14.09 3.25 -14.26
CA PHE A 329 -14.08 1.93 -14.89
C PHE A 329 -13.93 2.06 -16.41
N THR A 330 -14.66 2.97 -17.04
CA THR A 330 -14.54 3.21 -18.49
C THR A 330 -13.13 3.66 -18.86
N ALA A 331 -12.56 4.63 -18.14
CA ALA A 331 -11.19 5.09 -18.36
C ALA A 331 -10.16 3.95 -18.22
N LEU A 332 -10.31 3.11 -17.20
CA LEU A 332 -9.44 1.95 -16.99
C LEU A 332 -9.54 0.94 -18.13
N ARG A 333 -10.76 0.58 -18.58
CA ARG A 333 -10.94 -0.38 -19.69
C ARG A 333 -10.47 0.18 -21.02
N LEU A 334 -10.66 1.48 -21.28
CA LEU A 334 -10.12 2.13 -22.47
C LEU A 334 -8.59 2.09 -22.46
N THR A 335 -7.97 2.43 -21.33
CA THR A 335 -6.51 2.32 -21.16
C THR A 335 -6.04 0.88 -21.37
N PHE A 336 -6.69 -0.09 -20.75
CA PHE A 336 -6.36 -1.50 -20.94
C PHE A 336 -6.51 -1.93 -22.41
N HIS A 337 -7.59 -1.53 -23.09
CA HIS A 337 -7.80 -1.81 -24.50
C HIS A 337 -6.65 -1.27 -25.37
N LEU A 338 -6.20 -0.04 -25.10
CA LEU A 338 -5.13 0.63 -25.83
C LEU A 338 -3.75 -0.06 -25.66
N PHE A 339 -3.43 -0.50 -24.44
CA PHE A 339 -2.15 -1.13 -24.12
C PHE A 339 -2.11 -2.65 -24.37
N THR A 340 -3.25 -3.28 -24.65
CA THR A 340 -3.34 -4.71 -24.98
C THR A 340 -3.06 -4.97 -26.46
N ASN A 341 -2.31 -6.04 -26.77
CA ASN A 341 -2.02 -6.43 -28.15
C ASN A 341 -3.29 -6.93 -28.89
N PRO A 342 -3.56 -6.45 -30.12
CA PRO A 342 -4.76 -6.83 -30.89
C PRO A 342 -4.87 -8.32 -31.23
N GLY A 343 -3.76 -9.05 -31.28
CA GLY A 343 -3.73 -10.47 -31.62
C GLY A 343 -4.14 -11.41 -30.48
N ILE A 344 -4.26 -10.93 -29.24
CA ILE A 344 -4.72 -11.73 -28.10
C ILE A 344 -6.22 -11.53 -27.97
N ARG A 345 -7.01 -12.51 -28.44
CA ARG A 345 -8.45 -12.57 -28.23
C ARG A 345 -8.77 -13.71 -27.28
N GLN A 346 -9.48 -13.40 -26.21
CA GLN A 346 -10.03 -14.41 -25.32
C GLN A 346 -11.49 -14.61 -25.68
N ALA A 347 -11.81 -15.79 -26.23
CA ALA A 347 -13.14 -16.12 -26.74
C ALA A 347 -14.05 -16.82 -25.71
N GLU A 348 -13.52 -17.20 -24.54
CA GLU A 348 -14.27 -17.91 -23.51
C GLU A 348 -15.26 -16.99 -22.79
N THR A 349 -16.48 -17.47 -22.56
CA THR A 349 -17.46 -16.76 -21.71
C THR A 349 -17.02 -16.81 -20.24
N PRO A 350 -17.41 -15.82 -19.40
CA PRO A 350 -17.04 -15.78 -17.99
C PRO A 350 -17.39 -17.06 -17.22
N LEU A 351 -18.50 -17.71 -17.57
CA LEU A 351 -18.91 -18.99 -16.98
C LEU A 351 -18.00 -20.15 -17.37
N VAL A 352 -17.56 -20.21 -18.63
CA VAL A 352 -16.63 -21.24 -19.11
C VAL A 352 -15.26 -21.03 -18.46
N GLN A 353 -14.76 -19.80 -18.45
CA GLN A 353 -13.50 -19.44 -17.79
C GLN A 353 -13.51 -19.80 -16.30
N PHE A 354 -14.63 -19.52 -15.62
CA PHE A 354 -14.78 -19.85 -14.21
C PHE A 354 -14.72 -21.37 -14.01
N LYS A 355 -15.51 -22.14 -14.76
CA LYS A 355 -15.53 -23.61 -14.66
C LYS A 355 -14.18 -24.25 -14.97
N SER A 356 -13.43 -23.72 -15.95
CA SER A 356 -12.13 -24.26 -16.32
C SER A 356 -11.03 -23.95 -15.31
N ASN A 357 -11.13 -22.82 -14.59
CA ASN A 357 -10.09 -22.37 -13.66
C ASN A 357 -10.41 -22.54 -12.17
N ILE A 358 -11.67 -22.78 -11.78
CA ILE A 358 -12.12 -22.79 -10.37
C ILE A 358 -11.25 -23.69 -9.48
N LYS A 359 -10.91 -24.89 -9.93
CA LYS A 359 -10.08 -25.83 -9.16
C LYS A 359 -8.67 -25.28 -8.92
N THR A 360 -8.08 -24.66 -9.95
CA THR A 360 -6.75 -24.03 -9.86
C THR A 360 -6.79 -22.80 -8.96
N TRP A 361 -7.73 -21.88 -9.18
CA TRP A 361 -7.89 -20.68 -8.37
C TRP A 361 -8.18 -21.02 -6.90
N PHE A 362 -8.98 -22.05 -6.64
CA PHE A 362 -9.26 -22.50 -5.28
C PHE A 362 -8.02 -23.09 -4.60
N ASN A 363 -7.32 -24.03 -5.25
CA ASN A 363 -6.15 -24.69 -4.65
C ASN A 363 -4.99 -23.71 -4.41
N GLU A 364 -4.71 -22.85 -5.39
CA GLU A 364 -3.67 -21.84 -5.23
C GLU A 364 -4.09 -20.72 -4.28
N GLY A 365 -5.38 -20.38 -4.28
CA GLY A 365 -5.98 -19.44 -3.33
C GLY A 365 -5.83 -19.94 -1.89
N LEU A 366 -6.13 -21.22 -1.65
CA LEU A 366 -5.91 -21.87 -0.36
C LEU A 366 -4.43 -21.92 0.00
N ALA A 367 -3.53 -22.19 -0.95
CA ALA A 367 -2.08 -22.17 -0.69
C ALA A 367 -1.57 -20.77 -0.29
N PHE A 368 -2.02 -19.71 -0.98
CA PHE A 368 -1.58 -18.34 -0.69
C PHE A 368 -2.31 -17.74 0.53
N TYR A 369 -3.63 -17.62 0.45
CA TYR A 369 -4.46 -17.00 1.49
C TYR A 369 -4.62 -17.89 2.72
N GLY A 370 -4.48 -19.21 2.61
CA GLY A 370 -4.45 -20.08 3.78
C GLY A 370 -3.20 -19.84 4.63
N VAL A 371 -2.03 -19.58 4.01
CA VAL A 371 -0.82 -19.19 4.75
C VAL A 371 -0.95 -17.79 5.33
N LEU A 372 -1.30 -16.80 4.49
CA LEU A 372 -1.44 -15.40 4.92
C LEU A 372 -2.51 -15.25 6.01
N GLY A 373 -3.71 -15.77 5.75
CA GLY A 373 -4.86 -15.71 6.65
C GLY A 373 -4.68 -16.60 7.88
N GLY A 374 -4.09 -17.79 7.73
CA GLY A 374 -3.81 -18.68 8.87
C GLY A 374 -2.85 -18.05 9.88
N LEU A 375 -1.77 -17.42 9.40
CA LEU A 375 -0.86 -16.68 10.26
C LEU A 375 -1.52 -15.46 10.91
N LEU A 376 -2.35 -14.72 10.16
CA LEU A 376 -3.12 -13.60 10.72
C LEU A 376 -4.11 -14.07 11.80
N ILE A 377 -4.82 -15.18 11.58
CA ILE A 377 -5.74 -15.77 12.57
C ILE A 377 -4.97 -16.18 13.83
N ILE A 378 -3.83 -16.84 13.70
CA ILE A 378 -2.98 -17.21 14.85
C ILE A 378 -2.56 -15.96 15.63
N TYR A 379 -2.12 -14.91 14.93
CA TYR A 379 -1.78 -13.64 15.54
C TYR A 379 -2.98 -12.99 16.26
N MET A 380 -4.15 -12.94 15.63
CA MET A 380 -5.35 -12.36 16.22
C MET A 380 -5.83 -13.14 17.44
N LEU A 381 -5.79 -14.48 17.38
CA LEU A 381 -6.13 -15.35 18.51
C LEU A 381 -5.17 -15.16 19.67
N PHE A 382 -3.86 -15.15 19.40
CA PHE A 382 -2.86 -14.86 20.42
C PHE A 382 -3.12 -13.50 21.09
N ASN A 383 -3.38 -12.46 20.29
CA ASN A 383 -3.65 -11.13 20.84
C ASN A 383 -4.91 -11.09 21.69
N HIS A 384 -5.99 -11.74 21.24
CA HIS A 384 -7.23 -11.79 21.98
C HIS A 384 -7.05 -12.51 23.33
N LEU A 385 -6.32 -13.62 23.33
CA LEU A 385 -6.02 -14.39 24.55
C LEU A 385 -5.08 -13.65 25.51
N ALA A 386 -4.09 -12.92 25.00
CA ALA A 386 -3.06 -12.26 25.82
C ALA A 386 -3.44 -10.84 26.26
N PHE A 387 -4.23 -10.12 25.46
CA PHE A 387 -4.53 -8.68 25.65
C PHE A 387 -6.02 -8.34 25.64
N GLY A 388 -6.91 -9.30 25.40
CA GLY A 388 -8.36 -9.09 25.32
C GLY A 388 -8.84 -8.47 24.00
N THR A 389 -7.93 -8.15 23.07
CA THR A 389 -8.26 -7.53 21.77
C THR A 389 -7.56 -8.26 20.63
N SER A 390 -8.24 -8.40 19.48
CA SER A 390 -7.68 -9.13 18.33
C SER A 390 -6.74 -8.29 17.45
N SER A 391 -6.67 -6.98 17.68
CA SER A 391 -5.86 -6.03 16.92
C SER A 391 -5.08 -5.09 17.87
N PRO A 392 -3.98 -4.48 17.43
CA PRO A 392 -3.21 -3.57 18.27
C PRO A 392 -4.06 -2.42 18.83
N VAL A 393 -3.92 -2.20 20.13
CA VAL A 393 -4.64 -1.13 20.85
C VAL A 393 -4.29 0.26 20.30
N SER A 394 -3.05 0.49 19.85
CA SER A 394 -2.61 1.79 19.32
C SER A 394 -3.42 2.24 18.09
N GLY A 395 -3.74 1.32 17.17
CA GLY A 395 -4.56 1.62 16.01
C GLY A 395 -6.02 1.93 16.38
N GLN A 396 -6.54 1.31 17.44
CA GLN A 396 -7.89 1.59 17.95
C GLN A 396 -7.96 2.98 18.58
N ILE A 397 -6.94 3.35 19.37
CA ILE A 397 -6.84 4.68 19.99
C ILE A 397 -6.79 5.78 18.93
N LYS A 398 -5.99 5.62 17.88
CA LYS A 398 -5.88 6.59 16.77
C LYS A 398 -7.12 6.65 15.86
N ARG A 399 -8.01 5.66 15.92
CA ARG A 399 -9.33 5.79 15.28
C ARG A 399 -10.30 6.50 16.21
N TRP A 400 -10.24 6.18 17.49
CA TRP A 400 -11.07 6.82 18.50
C TRP A 400 -10.77 8.32 18.62
N TRP A 401 -9.50 8.74 18.67
CA TRP A 401 -9.12 10.15 18.69
C TRP A 401 -9.64 10.94 17.49
N GLY A 402 -9.57 10.37 16.29
CA GLY A 402 -10.11 11.01 15.09
C GLY A 402 -11.64 11.19 15.10
N THR A 403 -12.37 10.46 15.95
CA THR A 403 -13.81 10.72 16.15
C THR A 403 -14.10 11.91 17.07
N LEU A 404 -13.10 12.40 17.82
CA LEU A 404 -13.29 13.50 18.76
C LEU A 404 -13.32 14.84 18.00
N PRO A 405 -14.33 15.71 18.25
CA PRO A 405 -14.44 17.01 17.58
C PRO A 405 -13.24 17.94 17.79
N ASN A 406 -12.55 17.81 18.92
CA ASN A 406 -11.37 18.57 19.30
C ASN A 406 -10.31 17.60 19.87
N SER A 407 -9.48 17.02 19.02
CA SER A 407 -8.30 16.26 19.46
C SER A 407 -7.14 17.22 19.80
N ALA A 408 -6.33 16.82 20.79
CA ALA A 408 -5.06 17.51 21.12
C ALA A 408 -3.88 17.04 20.24
N TYR A 409 -4.10 16.04 19.39
CA TYR A 409 -3.08 15.36 18.58
C TYR A 409 -3.45 15.42 17.08
N GLU A 410 -3.24 14.33 16.34
CA GLU A 410 -3.57 14.23 14.91
C GLU A 410 -5.08 14.49 14.69
N ARG A 411 -5.45 14.91 13.47
CA ARG A 411 -6.83 15.19 13.07
C ARG A 411 -7.14 14.45 11.78
N PRO A 412 -8.39 14.00 11.59
CA PRO A 412 -8.82 13.47 10.31
C PRO A 412 -8.62 14.49 9.19
N THR A 413 -8.37 13.98 7.98
CA THR A 413 -8.17 14.83 6.81
C THR A 413 -9.36 15.75 6.58
N SER A 414 -9.06 17.02 6.30
CA SER A 414 -10.08 18.07 6.12
C SER A 414 -10.22 18.57 4.68
N ASP A 415 -9.33 18.14 3.78
CA ASP A 415 -9.26 18.58 2.40
C ASP A 415 -8.87 17.42 1.45
N TRP A 416 -9.08 17.64 0.14
CA TRP A 416 -8.83 16.62 -0.89
C TRP A 416 -7.35 16.29 -1.09
N HIS A 417 -6.44 17.24 -0.88
CA HIS A 417 -5.02 16.99 -1.01
C HIS A 417 -4.54 16.04 0.08
N SER A 418 -4.91 16.30 1.33
CA SER A 418 -4.61 15.42 2.47
C SER A 418 -5.31 14.06 2.33
N TYR A 419 -6.58 14.05 1.86
CA TYR A 419 -7.35 12.81 1.64
C TYR A 419 -6.68 11.84 0.66
N PHE A 420 -6.11 12.36 -0.42
CA PHE A 420 -5.37 11.59 -1.41
C PHE A 420 -3.85 11.57 -1.17
N GLY A 421 -3.37 12.07 -0.03
CA GLY A 421 -1.96 12.06 0.36
C GLY A 421 -1.04 12.95 -0.47
N THR A 422 -1.61 13.89 -1.24
CA THR A 422 -0.90 14.78 -2.17
C THR A 422 -0.59 16.16 -1.59
N GLY A 423 -1.10 16.44 -0.38
CA GLY A 423 -0.88 17.69 0.34
C GLY A 423 0.53 17.81 0.92
N THR A 424 0.75 18.88 1.67
CA THR A 424 2.06 19.23 2.25
C THR A 424 2.06 19.35 3.77
N THR A 425 0.92 19.12 4.44
CA THR A 425 0.74 19.49 5.86
C THR A 425 0.29 18.35 6.77
N GLU A 426 -0.67 17.51 6.35
CA GLU A 426 -1.21 16.44 7.21
C GLU A 426 -0.68 15.07 6.77
N ILE A 427 -1.20 14.55 5.66
CA ILE A 427 -0.82 13.25 5.12
C ILE A 427 -0.09 13.47 3.80
N THR A 428 1.21 13.21 3.80
CA THR A 428 2.10 13.42 2.64
C THR A 428 2.61 12.11 2.05
N ALA A 429 1.72 11.12 1.90
CA ALA A 429 2.08 9.76 1.48
C ALA A 429 2.80 9.68 0.12
N TRP A 430 2.65 10.70 -0.73
CA TRP A 430 3.29 10.78 -2.05
C TRP A 430 4.50 11.71 -2.10
N GLU A 431 4.93 12.34 -1.02
CA GLU A 431 6.19 13.09 -0.96
C GLU A 431 7.32 12.04 -0.96
N PRO A 432 8.26 12.02 -1.92
CA PRO A 432 8.77 13.14 -2.73
C PRO A 432 8.20 13.26 -4.17
N PHE A 433 7.32 12.36 -4.59
CA PHE A 433 6.74 12.40 -5.95
C PHE A 433 5.87 13.63 -6.21
N THR A 434 5.15 14.15 -5.20
CA THR A 434 4.30 15.34 -5.36
C THR A 434 5.06 16.66 -5.30
N GLU A 435 6.25 16.68 -4.70
CA GLU A 435 7.08 17.88 -4.56
C GLU A 435 7.42 18.50 -5.92
N ILE A 436 7.75 17.67 -6.91
CA ILE A 436 8.05 18.15 -8.27
C ILE A 436 6.84 18.81 -8.93
N PHE A 437 5.62 18.37 -8.63
CA PHE A 437 4.40 18.95 -9.19
C PHE A 437 4.06 20.27 -8.51
N TRP A 438 4.21 20.35 -7.19
CA TRP A 438 4.07 21.60 -6.45
C TRP A 438 5.11 22.64 -6.85
N PHE A 439 6.36 22.23 -7.02
CA PHE A 439 7.40 23.11 -7.56
C PHE A 439 7.05 23.58 -8.98
N SER A 440 6.62 22.66 -9.84
CA SER A 440 6.29 22.97 -11.23
C SER A 440 5.05 23.84 -11.38
N SER A 441 4.10 23.78 -10.44
CA SER A 441 2.85 24.56 -10.50
C SER A 441 3.12 26.07 -10.42
N ASN A 442 4.23 26.47 -9.78
CA ASN A 442 4.67 27.86 -9.72
C ASN A 442 4.98 28.45 -11.12
N TYR A 443 5.43 27.62 -12.08
CA TYR A 443 5.67 28.08 -13.45
C TYR A 443 4.38 28.32 -14.24
N LEU A 444 3.22 27.81 -13.79
CA LEU A 444 1.92 28.10 -14.39
C LEU A 444 1.28 29.38 -13.86
N ARG A 445 1.90 30.06 -12.88
CA ARG A 445 1.40 31.32 -12.32
C ARG A 445 1.13 32.42 -13.36
N PRO A 446 1.95 32.61 -14.41
CA PRO A 446 1.67 33.59 -15.45
C PRO A 446 0.44 33.25 -16.31
N LEU A 447 0.11 31.96 -16.48
CA LEU A 447 -1.02 31.50 -17.29
C LEU A 447 -2.33 31.44 -16.51
N LEU A 448 -2.26 31.10 -15.22
CA LEU A 448 -3.40 31.02 -14.32
C LEU A 448 -3.15 31.96 -13.12
N PRO A 449 -3.31 33.28 -13.25
CA PRO A 449 -3.03 34.23 -12.18
C PRO A 449 -4.06 34.11 -11.03
N GLY A 450 -3.67 34.54 -9.81
CA GLY A 450 -4.52 34.49 -8.61
C GLY A 450 -3.93 33.62 -7.48
N ALA A 451 -4.05 34.04 -6.23
CA ALA A 451 -3.58 33.24 -5.09
C ALA A 451 -4.50 32.05 -4.80
N ASP A 452 -5.78 32.20 -5.14
CA ASP A 452 -6.83 31.17 -5.09
C ASP A 452 -6.62 30.03 -6.10
N LYS A 453 -5.82 30.25 -7.15
CA LYS A 453 -5.55 29.28 -8.23
C LYS A 453 -4.44 28.27 -7.94
N TYR A 454 -4.05 28.12 -6.67
CA TYR A 454 -2.94 27.25 -6.29
C TYR A 454 -3.20 25.78 -6.64
N ASP A 455 -4.40 25.29 -6.31
CA ASP A 455 -4.80 23.91 -6.54
C ASP A 455 -5.01 23.62 -8.03
N GLU A 456 -5.64 24.52 -8.77
CA GLU A 456 -5.85 24.35 -10.22
C GLU A 456 -4.53 24.26 -10.99
N ARG A 457 -3.51 25.04 -10.58
CA ARG A 457 -2.17 24.92 -11.17
C ARG A 457 -1.54 23.57 -10.87
N PHE A 458 -1.68 23.05 -9.66
CA PHE A 458 -1.18 21.73 -9.30
C PHE A 458 -1.83 20.63 -10.12
N TYR A 459 -3.17 20.62 -10.21
CA TYR A 459 -3.89 19.64 -11.04
C TYR A 459 -3.54 19.78 -12.53
N ALA A 460 -3.37 21.01 -13.04
CA ALA A 460 -2.93 21.23 -14.42
C ALA A 460 -1.55 20.61 -14.69
N VAL A 461 -0.58 20.77 -13.77
CA VAL A 461 0.72 20.12 -13.87
C VAL A 461 0.59 18.60 -13.85
N ILE A 462 -0.20 18.02 -12.94
CA ILE A 462 -0.43 16.57 -12.89
C ILE A 462 -0.99 16.08 -14.23
N VAL A 463 -1.97 16.78 -14.81
CA VAL A 463 -2.54 16.42 -16.11
C VAL A 463 -1.48 16.48 -17.20
N ILE A 464 -0.66 17.53 -17.26
CA ILE A 464 0.43 17.67 -18.25
C ILE A 464 1.42 16.50 -18.13
N PHE A 465 1.90 16.19 -16.93
CA PHE A 465 2.82 15.09 -16.70
C PHE A 465 2.20 13.73 -17.00
N THR A 466 0.92 13.54 -16.67
CA THR A 466 0.18 12.31 -16.97
C THR A 466 0.02 12.11 -18.48
N VAL A 467 -0.36 13.16 -19.21
CA VAL A 467 -0.48 13.13 -20.67
C VAL A 467 0.88 12.87 -21.32
N PHE A 468 1.93 13.55 -20.87
CA PHE A 468 3.29 13.34 -21.37
C PHE A 468 3.77 11.90 -21.10
N GLY A 469 3.58 11.40 -19.88
CA GLY A 469 3.90 10.02 -19.51
C GLY A 469 3.12 9.01 -20.34
N PHE A 470 1.83 9.25 -20.57
CA PHE A 470 0.97 8.42 -21.43
C PHE A 470 1.49 8.37 -22.87
N ILE A 471 1.88 9.51 -23.45
CA ILE A 471 2.46 9.60 -24.79
C ILE A 471 3.77 8.79 -24.87
N LEU A 472 4.66 8.94 -23.89
CA LEU A 472 5.90 8.16 -23.82
C LEU A 472 5.64 6.65 -23.73
N PHE A 473 4.65 6.26 -22.92
CA PHE A 473 4.25 4.87 -22.77
C PHE A 473 3.62 4.31 -24.04
N TRP A 474 2.85 5.13 -24.76
CA TRP A 474 2.21 4.76 -26.02
C TRP A 474 3.24 4.35 -27.08
N PHE A 475 4.29 5.15 -27.28
CA PHE A 475 5.34 4.87 -28.25
C PHE A 475 6.12 3.58 -27.95
N ASN A 476 6.17 3.15 -26.69
CA ASN A 476 6.91 1.97 -26.25
C ASN A 476 6.01 0.88 -25.61
N LYS A 477 4.72 0.83 -25.98
CA LYS A 477 3.68 0.07 -25.27
C LYS A 477 4.09 -1.34 -24.82
N GLN A 478 4.69 -2.14 -25.72
CA GLN A 478 5.03 -3.53 -25.41
C GLN A 478 6.14 -3.63 -24.36
N LYS A 479 7.21 -2.84 -24.53
CA LYS A 479 8.33 -2.79 -23.59
C LYS A 479 7.87 -2.24 -22.23
N THR A 480 7.05 -1.19 -22.24
CA THR A 480 6.51 -0.57 -21.02
C THR A 480 5.64 -1.55 -20.24
N THR A 481 4.63 -2.14 -20.87
CA THR A 481 3.72 -3.11 -20.20
C THR A 481 4.49 -4.29 -19.62
N GLN A 482 5.47 -4.82 -20.35
CA GLN A 482 6.29 -5.93 -19.87
C GLN A 482 7.12 -5.55 -18.64
N LYS A 483 7.74 -4.36 -18.65
CA LYS A 483 8.53 -3.84 -17.52
C LYS A 483 7.66 -3.56 -16.29
N LEU A 484 6.52 -2.89 -16.45
CA LEU A 484 5.59 -2.60 -15.35
C LEU A 484 5.06 -3.89 -14.71
N THR A 485 4.77 -4.91 -15.52
CA THR A 485 4.33 -6.23 -15.04
C THR A 485 5.44 -6.91 -14.23
N ARG A 486 6.68 -6.92 -14.74
CA ARG A 486 7.84 -7.55 -14.07
C ARG A 486 8.27 -6.84 -12.79
N LEU A 487 7.95 -5.55 -12.64
CA LEU A 487 8.21 -4.77 -11.44
C LEU A 487 7.04 -4.79 -10.44
N GLY A 488 5.95 -5.52 -10.72
CA GLY A 488 4.80 -5.58 -9.82
C GLY A 488 4.12 -4.22 -9.62
N PHE A 489 4.12 -3.36 -10.63
CA PHE A 489 3.68 -1.97 -10.49
C PHE A 489 2.20 -1.84 -10.11
N ILE A 490 1.34 -2.66 -10.72
CA ILE A 490 -0.11 -2.66 -10.45
C ILE A 490 -0.44 -3.01 -8.99
N PRO A 491 0.04 -4.14 -8.43
CA PRO A 491 -0.25 -4.45 -7.04
C PRO A 491 0.34 -3.42 -6.07
N LEU A 492 1.48 -2.80 -6.40
CA LEU A 492 2.04 -1.70 -5.59
C LEU A 492 1.13 -0.48 -5.57
N ILE A 493 0.66 0.01 -6.73
CA ILE A 493 -0.26 1.17 -6.80
C ILE A 493 -1.58 0.87 -6.10
N ALA A 494 -2.20 -0.29 -6.42
CA ALA A 494 -3.47 -0.66 -5.85
C ALA A 494 -3.36 -0.85 -4.33
N GLY A 495 -2.32 -1.57 -3.88
CA GLY A 495 -2.05 -1.80 -2.46
C GLY A 495 -1.77 -0.50 -1.70
N SER A 496 -0.92 0.39 -2.22
CA SER A 496 -0.60 1.66 -1.57
C SER A 496 -1.80 2.62 -1.56
N GLY A 497 -2.58 2.68 -2.63
CA GLY A 497 -3.80 3.49 -2.69
C GLY A 497 -4.87 3.02 -1.70
N ILE A 498 -5.08 1.70 -1.60
CA ILE A 498 -6.02 1.12 -0.63
C ILE A 498 -5.52 1.34 0.80
N GLN A 499 -4.23 1.15 1.05
CA GLN A 499 -3.63 1.42 2.36
C GLN A 499 -3.82 2.89 2.75
N LEU A 500 -3.50 3.84 1.88
CA LEU A 500 -3.70 5.27 2.12
C LEU A 500 -5.16 5.58 2.47
N LEU A 501 -6.10 5.13 1.63
CA LEU A 501 -7.53 5.35 1.86
C LEU A 501 -8.04 4.64 3.12
N SER A 502 -7.40 3.55 3.56
CA SER A 502 -7.75 2.91 4.83
C SER A 502 -7.44 3.76 6.06
N TYR A 503 -6.57 4.77 5.93
CA TYR A 503 -6.34 5.80 6.94
C TYR A 503 -7.31 6.97 6.73
N THR A 504 -7.33 7.54 5.52
CA THR A 504 -8.08 8.79 5.27
C THR A 504 -9.59 8.61 5.22
N ALA A 505 -10.09 7.43 4.85
CA ALA A 505 -11.51 7.14 4.80
C ALA A 505 -12.10 6.68 6.15
N THR A 506 -11.29 6.34 7.15
CA THR A 506 -11.77 5.84 8.45
C THR A 506 -11.71 6.90 9.56
N ALA A 507 -11.69 8.18 9.21
CA ALA A 507 -11.51 9.29 10.14
C ALA A 507 -10.31 9.08 11.09
N TYR A 508 -9.19 8.56 10.56
CA TYR A 508 -7.98 8.35 11.35
C TYR A 508 -7.35 9.70 11.72
N GLY A 509 -7.05 9.91 13.01
CA GLY A 509 -6.50 11.14 13.57
C GLY A 509 -6.23 11.00 15.05
#